data_AF-A0A0D2G2U0-F1
#
_entry.id   AF-A0A0D2G2U0-F1
#
_cell.length_a   1.000
_cell.length_b   1.000
_cell.length_c   1.000
_cell.angle_alpha   90.00
_cell.angle_beta   90.00
_cell.angle_gamma   90.00
#
_symmetry.space_group_name_H-M   'P 1'
#
loop_
_entity.id
_entity.type
_entity.pdbx_description
1 polymer ?
#
loop_
_entity_poly.entity_id
_entity_poly.type
_entity_poly.pdbx_seq_one_letter_code
_entity_poly.pdbx_strand_id
1 'polypeptide(L)'
;MSLNGGHSPRLDPRATPTTAPGLHVVNHRCAGSTGAGTCASKLGQPDLGFASLNDMREHAEMIANLDPSVPLIADADAGYGGPNMVARTIQTKRCGHLSGKELVSTEVLVQKITAAAQERERLQSDILIIARTDALQTHNFDETILRLKAAIKAGADIAFLEGINSKEQCKAVREALAPTPVLLNMVEHSATPSLTPNEAQELGFRIIIFPFAAIAPAYEAIRQTYQNIKTTGRTGLASDFTPKKLFTVVGLGEAAKVDAQAGGAMYSMI
;
A
#
# COMPACT_ATOMS: atom_id res chain seq x y z
N MET A 1 -1.56 -5.62 -21.09
CA MET A 1 -2.43 -6.81 -21.00
C MET A 1 -3.79 -6.29 -20.63
N SER A 2 -4.75 -6.33 -21.56
CA SER A 2 -6.11 -5.85 -21.28
C SER A 2 -6.76 -6.79 -20.28
N LEU A 3 -7.14 -6.29 -19.10
CA LEU A 3 -8.07 -6.97 -18.21
C LEU A 3 -9.48 -6.74 -18.78
N ASN A 4 -9.81 -7.43 -19.87
CA ASN A 4 -11.14 -7.37 -20.47
C ASN A 4 -12.19 -7.96 -19.52
N GLY A 5 -13.25 -7.18 -19.26
CA GLY A 5 -14.60 -7.60 -19.65
C GLY A 5 -15.41 -8.50 -18.72
N GLY A 6 -15.03 -8.67 -17.45
CA GLY A 6 -15.92 -9.22 -16.43
C GLY A 6 -16.40 -8.11 -15.51
N HIS A 7 -17.71 -7.93 -15.34
CA HIS A 7 -18.24 -7.16 -14.20
C HIS A 7 -17.78 -7.85 -12.92
N SER A 8 -16.61 -7.45 -12.39
CA SER A 8 -16.25 -7.72 -11.01
C SER A 8 -17.34 -7.09 -10.14
N PRO A 9 -17.91 -7.81 -9.16
CA PRO A 9 -18.94 -7.26 -8.30
C PRO A 9 -18.41 -5.95 -7.71
N ARG A 10 -19.06 -4.83 -8.06
CA ARG A 10 -18.73 -3.50 -7.55
C ARG A 10 -18.81 -3.60 -6.03
N LEU A 11 -17.67 -3.38 -5.37
CA LEU A 11 -17.63 -3.22 -3.92
C LEU A 11 -18.52 -2.02 -3.58
N ASP A 12 -19.40 -2.17 -2.58
CA ASP A 12 -20.01 -1.01 -1.95
C ASP A 12 -18.85 -0.19 -1.36
N PRO A 13 -18.66 1.07 -1.77
CA PRO A 13 -17.60 1.93 -1.21
C PRO A 13 -17.74 2.12 0.32
N ARG A 14 -18.90 1.76 0.90
CA ARG A 14 -19.16 1.75 2.35
C ARG A 14 -18.88 0.41 3.03
N ALA A 15 -18.59 -0.65 2.27
CA ALA A 15 -18.19 -1.95 2.81
C ALA A 15 -16.72 -1.86 3.24
N THR A 16 -16.50 -1.34 4.43
CA THR A 16 -15.20 -1.33 5.08
C THR A 16 -14.68 -2.78 5.22
N PRO A 17 -13.35 -3.01 5.19
CA PRO A 17 -12.75 -4.33 5.50
C PRO A 17 -13.15 -4.88 6.89
N THR A 18 -13.72 -4.03 7.75
CA THR A 18 -14.28 -4.38 9.06
C THR A 18 -15.66 -5.02 8.99
N THR A 19 -16.43 -4.85 7.90
CA THR A 19 -17.83 -5.30 7.78
C THR A 19 -18.08 -6.32 6.66
N ALA A 20 -17.18 -6.43 5.67
CA ALA A 20 -17.34 -7.35 4.54
C ALA A 20 -16.77 -8.76 4.82
N PRO A 21 -17.53 -9.84 4.60
CA PRO A 21 -16.99 -11.20 4.68
C PRO A 21 -16.15 -11.52 3.42
N GLY A 22 -14.87 -11.13 3.43
CA GLY A 22 -13.92 -11.52 2.37
C GLY A 22 -12.48 -11.07 2.65
N LEU A 23 -11.52 -11.62 1.89
CA LEU A 23 -10.13 -11.14 1.85
C LEU A 23 -10.00 -10.02 0.81
N HIS A 24 -9.41 -8.90 1.21
CA HIS A 24 -9.05 -7.81 0.31
C HIS A 24 -7.62 -8.01 -0.19
N VAL A 25 -7.48 -8.25 -1.50
CA VAL A 25 -6.18 -8.38 -2.18
C VAL A 25 -5.82 -7.06 -2.81
N VAL A 26 -4.77 -6.43 -2.28
CA VAL A 26 -4.19 -5.22 -2.85
C VAL A 26 -3.40 -5.62 -4.11
N ASN A 27 -3.62 -4.89 -5.21
CA ASN A 27 -3.27 -5.15 -6.61
C ASN A 27 -4.31 -5.93 -7.44
N HIS A 28 -5.49 -6.22 -6.89
CA HIS A 28 -6.63 -6.74 -7.67
C HIS A 28 -7.96 -6.04 -7.38
N ARG A 29 -8.21 -5.66 -6.11
CA ARG A 29 -9.45 -4.96 -5.68
C ARG A 29 -9.19 -3.65 -4.91
N CYS A 30 -7.93 -3.31 -4.70
CA CYS A 30 -7.44 -2.15 -3.95
C CYS A 30 -6.04 -1.83 -4.48
N ALA A 31 -5.67 -0.55 -4.60
CA ALA A 31 -4.31 -0.15 -4.98
C ALA A 31 -3.40 -0.08 -3.73
N GLY A 32 -2.13 -0.40 -3.90
CA GLY A 32 -1.12 -0.30 -2.83
C GLY A 32 -0.05 0.71 -3.20
N SER A 33 0.24 1.66 -2.32
CA SER A 33 1.42 2.52 -2.44
C SER A 33 2.42 2.15 -1.36
N THR A 34 3.43 1.37 -1.75
CA THR A 34 4.61 1.12 -0.92
C THR A 34 5.53 2.33 -0.99
N GLY A 35 6.00 2.83 0.15
CA GLY A 35 7.00 3.88 0.08
C GLY A 35 8.43 3.39 -0.12
N ALA A 36 8.72 2.09 0.00
CA ALA A 36 9.96 1.55 -0.58
C ALA A 36 9.95 1.74 -2.11
N GLY A 37 8.81 1.43 -2.75
CA GLY A 37 8.60 1.73 -4.16
C GLY A 37 8.65 3.23 -4.45
N THR A 38 8.12 4.08 -3.57
CA THR A 38 8.18 5.54 -3.72
C THR A 38 9.61 6.09 -3.61
N CYS A 39 10.39 5.67 -2.61
CA CYS A 39 11.80 6.05 -2.47
C CYS A 39 12.59 5.62 -3.72
N ALA A 40 12.40 4.38 -4.17
CA ALA A 40 13.10 3.85 -5.33
C ALA A 40 12.72 4.58 -6.62
N SER A 41 11.43 4.82 -6.87
CA SER A 41 10.96 5.39 -8.15
C SER A 41 11.06 6.91 -8.20
N LYS A 42 10.71 7.60 -7.12
CA LYS A 42 10.64 9.08 -7.07
C LYS A 42 11.97 9.71 -6.69
N LEU A 43 12.72 9.08 -5.77
CA LEU A 43 13.94 9.66 -5.21
C LEU A 43 15.22 8.97 -5.71
N GLY A 44 15.11 7.78 -6.29
CA GLY A 44 16.28 6.96 -6.62
C GLY A 44 17.08 6.56 -5.38
N GLN A 45 16.41 6.47 -4.22
CA GLN A 45 17.03 6.18 -2.92
C GLN A 45 16.50 4.88 -2.32
N PRO A 46 17.28 4.20 -1.46
CA PRO A 46 16.77 3.12 -0.62
C PRO A 46 15.74 3.64 0.40
N ASP A 47 14.95 2.75 0.99
CA ASP A 47 13.88 3.08 1.95
C ASP A 47 14.39 3.43 3.37
N LEU A 48 15.43 4.27 3.48
CA LEU A 48 16.10 4.63 4.75
C LEU A 48 15.47 5.86 5.43
N GLY A 49 14.17 6.05 5.26
CA GLY A 49 13.54 7.25 5.79
C GLY A 49 13.95 8.54 5.06
N PHE A 50 14.24 8.46 3.75
CA PHE A 50 14.46 9.65 2.91
C PHE A 50 13.17 10.39 2.53
N ALA A 51 12.11 9.69 2.10
CA ALA A 51 10.91 10.32 1.53
C ALA A 51 10.09 11.16 2.51
N SER A 52 10.08 12.48 2.38
CA SER A 52 9.33 13.38 3.26
C SER A 52 7.80 13.23 3.19
N LEU A 53 7.11 14.04 4.01
CA LEU A 53 5.66 14.17 3.96
C LEU A 53 5.13 14.47 2.58
N ASN A 54 5.76 15.43 1.95
CA ASN A 54 5.34 15.91 0.66
C ASN A 54 5.55 14.82 -0.40
N ASP A 55 6.66 14.08 -0.33
CA ASP A 55 6.99 13.05 -1.31
C ASP A 55 5.93 11.96 -1.37
N MET A 56 5.57 11.43 -0.19
CA MET A 56 4.64 10.32 -0.06
C MET A 56 3.18 10.76 -0.23
N ARG A 57 2.80 11.92 0.29
CA ARG A 57 1.45 12.46 0.06
C ARG A 57 1.19 12.67 -1.42
N GLU A 58 2.07 13.40 -2.11
CA GLU A 58 1.87 13.70 -3.53
C GLU A 58 1.75 12.42 -4.36
N HIS A 59 2.57 11.41 -4.05
CA HIS A 59 2.50 10.12 -4.74
C HIS A 59 1.20 9.37 -4.43
N ALA A 60 0.81 9.28 -3.15
CA ALA A 60 -0.43 8.62 -2.74
C ALA A 60 -1.68 9.33 -3.28
N GLU A 61 -1.70 10.66 -3.28
CA GLU A 61 -2.79 11.48 -3.82
C GLU A 61 -2.94 11.28 -5.32
N MET A 62 -1.84 11.28 -6.08
CA MET A 62 -1.88 10.98 -7.51
C MET A 62 -2.47 9.59 -7.75
N ILE A 63 -1.99 8.56 -7.05
CA ILE A 63 -2.49 7.17 -7.22
C ILE A 63 -3.97 7.06 -6.85
N ALA A 64 -4.39 7.65 -5.74
CA ALA A 64 -5.78 7.61 -5.27
C ALA A 64 -6.75 8.27 -6.26
N ASN A 65 -6.28 9.26 -7.03
CA ASN A 65 -7.11 9.96 -8.01
C ASN A 65 -7.07 9.34 -9.41
N LEU A 66 -6.25 8.31 -9.67
CA LEU A 66 -6.29 7.56 -10.94
C LEU A 66 -7.64 6.85 -11.11
N ASP A 67 -8.16 6.28 -10.02
CA ASP A 67 -9.53 5.78 -9.93
C ASP A 67 -10.05 5.99 -8.50
N PRO A 68 -10.81 7.08 -8.25
CA PRO A 68 -11.34 7.41 -6.93
C PRO A 68 -12.30 6.37 -6.34
N SER A 69 -12.79 5.42 -7.16
CA SER A 69 -13.66 4.35 -6.70
C SER A 69 -12.90 3.14 -6.13
N VAL A 70 -11.59 3.06 -6.36
CA VAL A 70 -10.73 1.99 -5.87
C VAL A 70 -10.04 2.45 -4.59
N PRO A 71 -10.24 1.76 -3.45
CA PRO A 71 -9.54 2.11 -2.21
C PRO A 71 -8.01 2.03 -2.38
N LEU A 72 -7.28 2.96 -1.78
CA LEU A 72 -5.82 2.96 -1.72
C LEU A 72 -5.34 2.69 -0.28
N ILE A 73 -4.59 1.60 -0.09
CA ILE A 73 -3.75 1.44 1.08
C ILE A 73 -2.41 2.11 0.78
N ALA A 74 -2.25 3.30 1.33
CA ALA A 74 -1.00 4.03 1.32
C ALA A 74 -0.35 3.89 2.69
N ASP A 75 0.95 3.66 2.66
CA ASP A 75 1.77 3.51 3.85
C ASP A 75 1.82 4.82 4.68
N ALA A 76 2.46 4.88 5.87
CA ALA A 76 2.51 6.11 6.68
C ALA A 76 3.77 6.45 7.52
N ASP A 77 4.83 5.66 7.45
CA ASP A 77 6.02 5.61 8.33
C ASP A 77 5.58 5.61 9.77
N ALA A 78 6.43 6.16 10.62
CA ALA A 78 6.08 6.56 11.96
C ALA A 78 5.32 7.91 12.00
N GLY A 79 4.72 8.39 10.90
CA GLY A 79 3.92 9.62 10.89
C GLY A 79 4.72 10.93 11.05
N TYR A 80 5.93 10.99 10.48
CA TYR A 80 6.71 12.23 10.24
C TYR A 80 7.16 13.06 11.44
N GLY A 81 6.90 12.61 12.65
CA GLY A 81 7.23 13.35 13.85
C GLY A 81 6.36 12.94 15.02
N GLY A 82 6.06 13.91 15.88
CA GLY A 82 5.14 13.77 17.00
C GLY A 82 3.67 13.89 16.61
N PRO A 83 2.74 13.92 17.58
CA PRO A 83 1.29 13.94 17.36
C PRO A 83 0.79 14.98 16.35
N ASN A 84 1.34 16.21 16.37
CA ASN A 84 0.95 17.26 15.42
C ASN A 84 1.26 16.89 13.96
N MET A 85 2.41 16.23 13.74
CA MET A 85 2.76 15.75 12.41
C MET A 85 1.87 14.57 12.02
N VAL A 86 1.53 13.68 12.96
CA VAL A 86 0.59 12.57 12.70
C VAL A 86 -0.81 13.07 12.36
N ALA A 87 -1.33 14.09 13.05
CA ALA A 87 -2.59 14.72 12.69
C ALA A 87 -2.53 15.32 11.28
N ARG A 88 -1.48 16.08 10.97
CA ARG A 88 -1.21 16.53 9.59
C ARG A 88 -1.05 15.35 8.63
N THR A 89 -0.63 14.19 9.12
CA THR A 89 -0.43 12.99 8.30
C THR A 89 -1.73 12.27 7.95
N ILE A 90 -2.69 12.30 8.86
CA ILE A 90 -4.06 11.88 8.54
C ILE A 90 -4.67 12.80 7.48
N GLN A 91 -4.26 14.05 7.44
CA GLN A 91 -4.54 14.90 6.28
C GLN A 91 -3.66 14.51 5.06
N THR A 92 -2.47 13.91 5.23
CA THR A 92 -1.44 13.69 4.18
C THR A 92 -0.39 12.55 4.53
N LYS A 93 -0.32 11.35 3.90
CA LYS A 93 0.38 10.08 4.39
C LYS A 93 1.94 9.84 4.13
N ARG A 94 2.70 8.88 4.80
CA ARG A 94 4.16 8.30 4.57
C ARG A 94 4.43 6.78 4.29
N CYS A 95 5.51 6.09 4.73
CA CYS A 95 6.03 4.71 4.46
C CYS A 95 6.54 3.79 5.64
N GLY A 96 7.78 3.28 5.68
CA GLY A 96 8.35 2.45 6.74
C GLY A 96 8.65 1.01 6.33
N HIS A 97 9.83 0.70 5.78
CA HIS A 97 10.29 -0.69 5.70
C HIS A 97 11.82 -0.83 5.55
N LEU A 98 12.61 -0.77 6.63
CA LEU A 98 14.02 -1.26 6.60
C LEU A 98 14.52 -1.84 7.94
N SER A 99 15.65 -2.55 7.89
CA SER A 99 16.38 -3.15 9.02
C SER A 99 17.16 -2.10 9.85
N GLY A 100 17.42 -2.40 11.13
CA GLY A 100 17.96 -1.43 12.10
C GLY A 100 16.87 -0.63 12.83
N LYS A 101 15.71 -1.24 13.03
CA LYS A 101 14.49 -0.58 13.55
C LYS A 101 14.66 -0.21 15.01
N GLU A 102 14.79 1.09 15.28
CA GLU A 102 14.64 1.63 16.62
C GLU A 102 13.15 1.82 16.90
N LEU A 103 12.65 1.07 17.89
CA LEU A 103 11.24 1.14 18.26
C LEU A 103 11.03 2.27 19.26
N VAL A 104 9.97 3.04 19.02
CA VAL A 104 9.43 3.89 20.08
C VAL A 104 8.75 3.04 21.16
N SER A 105 8.55 3.63 22.33
CA SER A 105 7.81 2.98 23.41
C SER A 105 6.34 2.79 23.03
N THR A 106 5.66 1.89 23.73
CA THR A 106 4.22 1.63 23.53
C THR A 106 3.39 2.89 23.77
N GLU A 107 3.79 3.74 24.73
CA GLU A 107 3.14 5.01 25.01
C GLU A 107 3.21 5.96 23.81
N VAL A 108 4.37 6.07 23.16
CA VAL A 108 4.53 6.91 21.97
C VAL A 108 3.73 6.38 20.79
N LEU A 109 3.69 5.05 20.59
CA LEU A 109 2.82 4.42 19.58
C LEU A 109 1.35 4.79 19.83
N VAL A 110 0.87 4.61 21.06
CA VAL A 110 -0.51 4.95 21.46
C VAL A 110 -0.81 6.43 21.24
N GLN A 111 0.10 7.34 21.62
CA GLN A 111 -0.07 8.78 21.38
C GLN A 111 -0.27 9.10 19.90
N LYS A 112 0.49 8.45 19.01
CA LYS A 112 0.38 8.65 17.56
C LYS A 112 -0.97 8.12 17.03
N ILE A 113 -1.37 6.91 17.44
CA ILE A 113 -2.65 6.34 17.01
C ILE A 113 -3.83 7.17 17.52
N THR A 114 -3.80 7.62 18.77
CA THR A 114 -4.82 8.51 19.34
C THR A 114 -4.91 9.81 18.55
N ALA A 115 -3.77 10.44 18.23
CA ALA A 115 -3.77 11.67 17.42
C ALA A 115 -4.35 11.45 16.02
N ALA A 116 -4.06 10.30 15.40
CA ALA A 116 -4.64 9.92 14.12
C ALA A 116 -6.17 9.73 14.20
N ALA A 117 -6.65 9.00 15.20
CA ALA A 117 -8.07 8.74 15.41
C ALA A 117 -8.85 10.03 15.70
N GLN A 118 -8.31 10.90 16.57
CA GLN A 118 -8.90 12.20 16.88
C GLN A 118 -9.00 13.10 15.64
N GLU A 119 -7.96 13.15 14.82
CA GLU A 119 -7.97 13.97 13.62
C GLU A 119 -8.93 13.43 12.56
N ARG A 120 -9.00 12.10 12.38
CA ARG A 120 -10.02 11.47 11.53
C ARG A 120 -11.43 11.87 11.95
N GLU A 121 -11.74 11.78 13.25
CA GLU A 121 -13.04 12.16 13.80
C GLU A 121 -13.33 13.66 13.57
N ARG A 122 -12.34 14.52 13.83
CA ARG A 122 -12.46 15.98 13.61
C ARG A 122 -12.76 16.33 12.15
N LEU A 123 -12.17 15.59 11.21
CA LEU A 123 -12.38 15.75 9.77
C LEU A 123 -13.64 15.05 9.25
N GLN A 124 -14.31 14.26 10.08
CA GLN A 124 -15.41 13.38 9.66
C GLN A 124 -15.00 12.45 8.51
N SER A 125 -13.74 12.01 8.51
CA SER A 125 -13.19 11.14 7.47
C SER A 125 -13.48 9.68 7.77
N ASP A 126 -13.72 8.90 6.71
CA ASP A 126 -13.87 7.45 6.73
C ASP A 126 -12.53 6.69 6.57
N ILE A 127 -11.41 7.42 6.59
CA ILE A 127 -10.07 6.84 6.46
C ILE A 127 -9.82 5.79 7.55
N LEU A 128 -9.34 4.62 7.13
CA LEU A 128 -8.96 3.55 8.05
C LEU A 128 -7.52 3.73 8.54
N ILE A 129 -7.32 3.48 9.83
CA ILE A 129 -6.04 3.57 10.52
C ILE A 129 -5.49 2.16 10.72
N ILE A 130 -4.37 1.87 10.08
CA ILE A 130 -3.65 0.59 10.20
C ILE A 130 -2.53 0.78 11.23
N ALA A 131 -2.65 0.14 12.38
CA ALA A 131 -1.59 0.12 13.39
C ALA A 131 -0.56 -0.96 13.07
N ARG A 132 0.63 -0.52 12.69
CA ARG A 132 1.78 -1.38 12.43
C ARG A 132 2.69 -1.50 13.65
N THR A 133 3.22 -2.69 13.87
CA THR A 133 4.38 -2.91 14.76
C THR A 133 5.44 -3.77 14.09
N ASP A 134 6.69 -3.40 14.31
CA ASP A 134 7.87 -4.14 13.89
C ASP A 134 8.59 -4.81 15.07
N ALA A 135 7.92 -4.88 16.22
CA ALA A 135 8.51 -5.31 17.48
C ALA A 135 8.95 -6.78 17.51
N LEU A 136 8.45 -7.63 16.60
CA LEU A 136 8.76 -9.06 16.60
C LEU A 136 10.25 -9.39 16.42
N GLN A 137 11.02 -8.49 15.79
CA GLN A 137 12.46 -8.70 15.60
C GLN A 137 13.29 -8.40 16.85
N THR A 138 12.82 -7.52 17.73
CA THR A 138 13.58 -7.03 18.90
C THR A 138 12.93 -7.40 20.23
N HIS A 139 11.67 -7.79 20.22
CA HIS A 139 10.87 -8.21 21.37
C HIS A 139 10.20 -9.56 21.09
N ASN A 140 9.62 -10.17 22.11
CA ASN A 140 8.90 -11.42 21.96
C ASN A 140 7.49 -11.20 21.36
N PHE A 141 6.85 -12.31 21.00
CA PHE A 141 5.52 -12.32 20.41
C PHE A 141 4.47 -11.65 21.30
N ASP A 142 4.45 -11.96 22.60
CA ASP A 142 3.46 -11.47 23.55
C ASP A 142 3.51 -9.94 23.69
N GLU A 143 4.71 -9.36 23.83
CA GLU A 143 4.93 -7.91 23.87
C GLU A 143 4.43 -7.25 22.58
N THR A 144 4.65 -7.90 21.45
CA THR A 144 4.22 -7.40 20.15
C THR A 144 2.69 -7.38 20.02
N ILE A 145 2.02 -8.41 20.54
CA ILE A 145 0.56 -8.47 20.63
C ILE A 145 0.02 -7.40 21.60
N LEU A 146 0.65 -7.18 22.75
CA LEU A 146 0.25 -6.14 23.70
C LEU A 146 0.31 -4.75 23.07
N ARG A 147 1.37 -4.46 22.31
CA ARG A 147 1.51 -3.20 21.54
C ARG A 147 0.37 -3.01 20.54
N LEU A 148 0.02 -4.04 19.77
CA LEU A 148 -1.10 -3.98 18.82
C LEU A 148 -2.45 -3.81 19.53
N LYS A 149 -2.69 -4.52 20.64
CA LYS A 149 -3.90 -4.35 21.45
C LYS A 149 -4.02 -2.92 22.00
N ALA A 150 -2.92 -2.34 22.46
CA ALA A 150 -2.88 -0.96 22.92
C ALA A 150 -3.22 0.03 21.80
N ALA A 151 -2.66 -0.18 20.59
CA ALA A 151 -2.98 0.63 19.42
C ALA A 151 -4.45 0.48 18.97
N ILE A 152 -5.00 -0.73 18.98
CA ILE A 152 -6.43 -0.98 18.69
C ILE A 152 -7.31 -0.22 19.69
N LYS A 153 -7.01 -0.33 20.99
CA LYS A 153 -7.72 0.43 22.04
C LYS A 153 -7.62 1.94 21.84
N ALA A 154 -6.54 2.42 21.24
CA ALA A 154 -6.33 3.84 20.95
C ALA A 154 -7.06 4.34 19.69
N GLY A 155 -7.73 3.45 18.92
CA GLY A 155 -8.57 3.83 17.79
C GLY A 155 -8.10 3.32 16.42
N ALA A 156 -7.13 2.41 16.36
CA ALA A 156 -6.78 1.74 15.10
C ALA A 156 -7.84 0.71 14.68
N ASP A 157 -8.16 0.68 13.38
CA ASP A 157 -9.20 -0.21 12.83
C ASP A 157 -8.65 -1.57 12.38
N ILE A 158 -7.36 -1.59 12.00
CA ILE A 158 -6.69 -2.76 11.45
C ILE A 158 -5.34 -2.89 12.14
N ALA A 159 -4.96 -4.12 12.48
CA ALA A 159 -3.64 -4.43 12.99
C ALA A 159 -2.72 -4.95 11.88
N PHE A 160 -1.44 -4.61 11.96
CA PHE A 160 -0.41 -5.07 11.05
C PHE A 160 0.82 -5.48 11.85
N LEU A 161 1.03 -6.79 11.97
CA LEU A 161 2.28 -7.33 12.49
C LEU A 161 3.27 -7.56 11.35
N GLU A 162 4.39 -6.85 11.36
CA GLU A 162 5.46 -7.04 10.39
C GLU A 162 6.36 -8.23 10.76
N GLY A 163 6.79 -8.99 9.74
CA GLY A 163 7.85 -9.99 9.87
C GLY A 163 7.44 -11.30 10.54
N ILE A 164 6.16 -11.69 10.46
CA ILE A 164 5.66 -12.99 10.94
C ILE A 164 6.48 -14.12 10.29
N ASN A 165 7.00 -15.08 11.07
CA ASN A 165 7.98 -16.05 10.57
C ASN A 165 7.46 -17.49 10.38
N SER A 166 6.20 -17.77 10.74
CA SER A 166 5.59 -19.10 10.55
C SER A 166 4.07 -19.04 10.36
N LYS A 167 3.48 -20.11 9.79
CA LYS A 167 2.02 -20.24 9.65
C LYS A 167 1.34 -20.35 11.03
N GLU A 168 2.00 -20.92 12.02
CA GLU A 168 1.52 -21.01 13.41
C GLU A 168 1.43 -19.63 14.04
N GLN A 169 2.46 -18.79 13.85
CA GLN A 169 2.40 -17.40 14.28
C GLN A 169 1.28 -16.63 13.56
N CYS A 170 1.06 -16.85 12.26
CA CYS A 170 -0.08 -16.26 11.55
C CYS A 170 -1.42 -16.54 12.26
N LYS A 171 -1.66 -17.80 12.65
CA LYS A 171 -2.87 -18.20 13.38
C LYS A 171 -2.93 -17.55 14.77
N ALA A 172 -1.83 -17.59 15.52
CA ALA A 172 -1.75 -17.02 16.86
C ALA A 172 -2.04 -15.50 16.87
N VAL A 173 -1.53 -14.75 15.89
CA VAL A 173 -1.81 -13.31 15.74
C VAL A 173 -3.29 -13.07 15.50
N ARG A 174 -3.88 -13.86 14.59
CA ARG A 174 -5.29 -13.76 14.24
C ARG A 174 -6.21 -14.04 15.42
N GLU A 175 -5.90 -15.06 16.20
CA GLU A 175 -6.65 -15.42 17.41
C GLU A 175 -6.49 -14.34 18.49
N ALA A 176 -5.26 -13.87 18.71
CA ALA A 176 -4.97 -12.93 19.79
C ALA A 176 -5.56 -11.52 19.55
N LEU A 177 -5.76 -11.11 18.30
CA LEU A 177 -6.24 -9.78 17.92
C LEU A 177 -7.71 -9.76 17.48
N ALA A 178 -8.39 -10.92 17.46
CA ALA A 178 -9.81 -11.00 17.17
C ALA A 178 -10.64 -10.10 18.11
N PRO A 179 -11.71 -9.44 17.63
CA PRO A 179 -12.28 -9.53 16.28
C PRO A 179 -11.60 -8.61 15.22
N THR A 180 -10.57 -7.86 15.61
CA THR A 180 -9.93 -6.86 14.75
C THR A 180 -9.37 -7.48 13.47
N PRO A 181 -9.62 -6.89 12.28
CA PRO A 181 -8.94 -7.27 11.06
C PRO A 181 -7.42 -7.16 11.18
N VAL A 182 -6.72 -8.16 10.65
CA VAL A 182 -5.25 -8.16 10.54
C VAL A 182 -4.87 -8.16 9.08
N LEU A 183 -3.92 -7.30 8.74
CA LEU A 183 -3.26 -7.19 7.45
C LEU A 183 -2.01 -8.07 7.43
N LEU A 184 -1.84 -8.83 6.34
CA LEU A 184 -0.64 -9.59 6.04
C LEU A 184 0.19 -8.85 4.97
N ASN A 185 1.44 -8.55 5.29
CA ASN A 185 2.39 -8.02 4.34
C ASN A 185 3.17 -9.16 3.68
N MET A 186 2.88 -9.42 2.40
CA MET A 186 3.48 -10.50 1.65
C MET A 186 4.64 -9.99 0.80
N VAL A 187 5.82 -9.98 1.42
CA VAL A 187 7.10 -9.80 0.71
C VAL A 187 7.71 -11.18 0.52
N GLU A 188 7.71 -11.67 -0.71
CA GLU A 188 8.27 -12.97 -1.04
C GLU A 188 9.79 -13.00 -0.80
N HIS A 189 10.32 -14.17 -0.43
CA HIS A 189 11.73 -14.37 -0.09
C HIS A 189 12.22 -13.52 1.11
N SER A 190 11.30 -13.12 1.99
CA SER A 190 11.61 -12.45 3.26
C SER A 190 11.54 -13.44 4.43
N ALA A 191 11.52 -12.92 5.66
CA ALA A 191 11.30 -13.73 6.87
C ALA A 191 9.91 -14.39 6.89
N THR A 192 8.93 -13.82 6.18
CA THR A 192 7.56 -14.34 6.13
C THR A 192 7.44 -15.46 5.10
N PRO A 193 6.89 -16.63 5.46
CA PRO A 193 6.60 -17.67 4.49
C PRO A 193 5.71 -17.14 3.37
N SER A 194 6.04 -17.45 2.12
CA SER A 194 5.22 -17.06 0.98
C SER A 194 3.84 -17.72 1.06
N LEU A 195 2.79 -16.91 1.21
CA LEU A 195 1.39 -17.36 1.25
C LEU A 195 0.64 -16.78 0.07
N THR A 196 -0.20 -17.61 -0.55
CA THR A 196 -1.19 -17.14 -1.52
C THR A 196 -2.31 -16.37 -0.81
N PRO A 197 -3.10 -15.55 -1.55
CA PRO A 197 -4.30 -14.94 -0.99
C PRO A 197 -5.27 -15.96 -0.37
N ASN A 198 -5.50 -17.10 -1.02
CA ASN A 198 -6.41 -18.12 -0.49
C ASN A 198 -5.92 -18.68 0.85
N GLU A 199 -4.62 -19.01 0.95
CA GLU A 199 -4.05 -19.46 2.22
C GLU A 199 -4.12 -18.38 3.30
N ALA A 200 -3.86 -17.11 2.95
CA ALA A 200 -3.99 -16.01 3.90
C ALA A 200 -5.45 -15.85 4.41
N GLN A 201 -6.43 -16.04 3.52
CA GLN A 201 -7.85 -16.02 3.89
C GLN A 201 -8.20 -17.20 4.81
N GLU A 202 -7.74 -18.41 4.50
CA GLU A 202 -7.93 -19.61 5.33
C GLU A 202 -7.31 -19.45 6.73
N LEU A 203 -6.17 -18.76 6.82
CA LEU A 203 -5.53 -18.40 8.08
C LEU A 203 -6.25 -17.26 8.82
N GLY A 204 -7.27 -16.65 8.22
CA GLY A 204 -8.14 -15.66 8.83
C GLY A 204 -7.75 -14.20 8.57
N PHE A 205 -6.73 -13.91 7.75
CA PHE A 205 -6.40 -12.53 7.37
C PHE A 205 -7.52 -11.87 6.58
N ARG A 206 -7.63 -10.54 6.71
CA ARG A 206 -8.66 -9.73 6.02
C ARG A 206 -8.09 -8.89 4.89
N ILE A 207 -6.80 -8.62 4.93
CA ILE A 207 -6.09 -7.85 3.92
C ILE A 207 -4.75 -8.54 3.66
N ILE A 208 -4.37 -8.66 2.39
CA ILE A 208 -3.02 -9.04 1.97
C ILE A 208 -2.47 -7.99 1.00
N ILE A 209 -1.23 -7.57 1.22
CA ILE A 209 -0.52 -6.63 0.35
C ILE A 209 0.74 -7.27 -0.25
N PHE A 210 1.08 -6.88 -1.48
CA PHE A 210 2.29 -7.32 -2.18
C PHE A 210 3.13 -6.10 -2.57
N PRO A 211 3.97 -5.56 -1.68
CA PRO A 211 4.66 -4.29 -1.91
C PRO A 211 5.57 -4.28 -3.15
N PHE A 212 6.18 -5.43 -3.46
CA PHE A 212 7.16 -5.54 -4.55
C PHE A 212 6.55 -5.97 -5.90
N ALA A 213 5.22 -6.20 -5.97
CA ALA A 213 4.57 -6.76 -7.15
C ALA A 213 4.76 -5.95 -8.44
N ALA A 214 4.93 -4.63 -8.33
CA ALA A 214 5.17 -3.76 -9.48
C ALA A 214 6.66 -3.43 -9.67
N ILE A 215 7.35 -3.02 -8.60
CA ILE A 215 8.70 -2.46 -8.70
C ILE A 215 9.75 -3.51 -9.07
N ALA A 216 9.65 -4.74 -8.56
CA ALA A 216 10.64 -5.77 -8.82
C ALA A 216 10.59 -6.26 -10.29
N PRO A 217 9.42 -6.61 -10.86
CA PRO A 217 9.33 -6.93 -12.28
C PRO A 217 9.72 -5.76 -13.19
N ALA A 218 9.36 -4.52 -12.83
CA ALA A 218 9.74 -3.34 -13.59
C ALA A 218 11.25 -3.14 -13.61
N TYR A 219 11.92 -3.25 -12.46
CA TYR A 219 13.37 -3.15 -12.37
C TYR A 219 14.07 -4.19 -13.25
N GLU A 220 13.64 -5.45 -13.19
CA GLU A 220 14.27 -6.51 -13.97
C GLU A 220 14.09 -6.30 -15.49
N ALA A 221 12.89 -5.91 -15.92
CA ALA A 221 12.62 -5.59 -17.33
C ALA A 221 13.42 -4.38 -17.83
N ILE A 222 13.52 -3.31 -17.04
CA ILE A 222 14.33 -2.12 -17.36
C ILE A 222 15.82 -2.50 -17.45
N ARG A 223 16.32 -3.25 -16.47
CA ARG A 223 17.71 -3.73 -16.43
C ARG A 223 18.05 -4.55 -17.67
N GLN A 224 17.21 -5.52 -18.02
CA GLN A 224 17.38 -6.34 -19.21
C GLN A 224 17.35 -5.50 -20.49
N THR A 225 16.46 -4.51 -20.57
CA THR A 225 16.37 -3.60 -21.73
C THR A 225 17.66 -2.80 -21.90
N TYR A 226 18.22 -2.24 -20.82
CA TYR A 226 19.47 -1.49 -20.90
C TYR A 226 20.68 -2.38 -21.23
N GLN A 227 20.68 -3.63 -20.78
CA GLN A 227 21.68 -4.60 -21.21
C GLN A 227 21.59 -4.89 -22.71
N ASN A 228 20.38 -5.05 -23.25
CA ASN A 228 20.15 -5.24 -24.68
C ASN A 228 20.62 -4.04 -25.51
N ILE A 229 20.35 -2.81 -25.04
CA ILE A 229 20.85 -1.59 -25.71
C ILE A 229 22.37 -1.58 -25.72
N LYS A 230 23.00 -1.91 -24.59
CA LYS A 230 24.47 -1.94 -24.48
C LYS A 230 25.11 -2.95 -25.44
N THR A 231 24.48 -4.10 -25.65
CA THR A 231 25.05 -5.19 -26.48
C THR A 231 24.67 -5.08 -27.95
N THR A 232 23.45 -4.64 -28.28
CA THR A 232 22.90 -4.67 -29.65
C THR A 232 22.61 -3.29 -30.25
N GLY A 233 22.67 -2.22 -29.45
CA GLY A 233 22.22 -0.87 -29.85
C GLY A 233 20.70 -0.73 -29.99
N ARG A 234 19.91 -1.71 -29.55
CA ARG A 234 18.45 -1.74 -29.69
C ARG A 234 17.77 -2.12 -28.37
N THR A 235 16.55 -1.66 -28.16
CA THR A 235 15.76 -2.00 -26.96
C THR A 235 15.28 -3.44 -26.96
N GLY A 236 15.01 -4.01 -28.14
CA GLY A 236 14.39 -5.33 -28.28
C GLY A 236 12.89 -5.36 -27.96
N LEU A 237 12.25 -4.19 -27.84
CA LEU A 237 10.79 -4.11 -27.67
C LEU A 237 10.07 -4.64 -28.91
N ALA A 238 8.90 -5.25 -28.68
CA ALA A 238 8.02 -5.66 -29.77
C ALA A 238 7.59 -4.45 -30.60
N SER A 239 7.47 -4.64 -31.92
CA SER A 239 7.14 -3.56 -32.86
C SER A 239 5.75 -2.96 -32.63
N ASP A 240 4.87 -3.69 -31.96
CA ASP A 240 3.53 -3.22 -31.58
C ASP A 240 3.54 -2.36 -30.30
N PHE A 241 4.67 -2.26 -29.60
CA PHE A 241 4.83 -1.38 -28.45
C PHE A 241 5.19 0.04 -28.88
N THR A 242 4.16 0.83 -29.18
CA THR A 242 4.27 2.21 -29.67
C THR A 242 3.99 3.24 -28.58
N PRO A 243 4.38 4.53 -28.77
CA PRO A 243 3.98 5.61 -27.88
C PRO A 243 2.46 5.70 -27.69
N LYS A 244 1.68 5.48 -28.77
CA LYS A 244 0.21 5.43 -28.70
C LYS A 244 -0.26 4.33 -27.76
N LYS A 245 0.31 3.10 -27.87
CA LYS A 245 -0.03 1.99 -26.97
C LYS A 245 0.26 2.33 -25.51
N LEU A 246 1.40 2.97 -25.21
CA LEU A 246 1.72 3.43 -23.86
C LEU A 246 0.72 4.47 -23.36
N PHE A 247 0.43 5.50 -24.16
CA PHE A 247 -0.53 6.55 -23.78
C PHE A 247 -1.96 6.00 -23.59
N THR A 248 -2.38 5.03 -24.41
CA THR A 248 -3.65 4.33 -24.20
C THR A 248 -3.70 3.62 -22.84
N VAL A 249 -2.60 3.03 -22.38
CA VAL A 249 -2.55 2.39 -21.05
C VAL A 249 -2.71 3.41 -19.92
N VAL A 250 -2.23 4.65 -20.10
CA VAL A 250 -2.33 5.72 -19.09
C VAL A 250 -3.51 6.68 -19.31
N GLY A 251 -4.55 6.24 -20.03
CA GLY A 251 -5.83 6.96 -20.10
C GLY A 251 -5.94 7.99 -21.23
N LEU A 252 -5.23 7.80 -22.35
CA LEU A 252 -5.33 8.71 -23.51
C LEU A 252 -6.77 8.92 -24.00
N GLY A 253 -7.58 7.85 -24.01
CA GLY A 253 -8.97 7.93 -24.47
C GLY A 253 -9.85 8.75 -23.53
N GLU A 254 -9.68 8.57 -22.23
CA GLU A 254 -10.35 9.31 -21.16
C GLU A 254 -9.98 10.79 -21.22
N ALA A 255 -8.69 11.10 -21.36
CA ALA A 255 -8.21 12.47 -21.52
C ALA A 255 -8.79 13.15 -22.77
N ALA A 256 -8.82 12.45 -23.92
CA ALA A 256 -9.40 12.99 -25.14
C ALA A 256 -10.92 13.23 -25.02
N LYS A 257 -11.65 12.38 -24.28
CA LYS A 257 -13.09 12.59 -24.02
C LYS A 257 -13.37 13.87 -23.23
N VAL A 258 -12.49 14.26 -22.31
CA VAL A 258 -12.65 15.52 -21.55
C VAL A 258 -12.64 16.73 -22.50
N ASP A 259 -11.69 16.78 -23.44
CA ASP A 259 -11.64 17.83 -24.48
C ASP A 259 -12.91 17.83 -25.33
N ALA A 260 -13.30 16.66 -25.85
CA ALA A 260 -14.48 16.52 -26.70
C ALA A 260 -15.78 16.93 -25.98
N GLN A 261 -15.96 16.55 -24.72
CA GLN A 261 -17.12 16.92 -23.90
C GLN A 261 -17.17 18.42 -23.58
N ALA A 262 -16.02 19.08 -23.54
CA ALA A 262 -15.93 20.53 -23.42
C ALA A 262 -16.17 21.27 -24.75
N GLY A 263 -16.46 20.55 -25.84
CA GLY A 263 -16.64 21.12 -27.18
C GLY A 263 -15.34 21.34 -27.96
N GLY A 264 -14.21 20.82 -27.44
CA GLY A 264 -12.92 20.84 -28.11
C GLY A 264 -12.83 19.80 -29.23
N ALA A 265 -11.87 20.02 -30.14
CA ALA A 265 -11.55 19.10 -31.24
C ALA A 265 -10.03 18.82 -31.32
N MET A 266 -9.28 19.20 -30.28
CA MET A 266 -7.82 19.16 -30.27
C MET A 266 -7.29 17.73 -30.47
N TYR A 267 -8.05 16.75 -29.98
CA TYR A 267 -7.69 15.33 -30.02
C TYR A 267 -8.62 14.47 -30.89
N SER A 268 -9.37 15.09 -31.81
CA SER A 268 -10.35 14.41 -32.68
C SER A 268 -9.77 13.33 -33.61
N MET A 269 -8.45 13.33 -33.81
CA MET A 269 -7.71 12.41 -34.68
C MET A 269 -6.98 11.28 -33.91
N ILE A 270 -7.17 11.20 -32.58
CA ILE A 270 -6.52 10.20 -31.72
C ILE A 270 -7.29 8.88 -31.69
#